data_AF-A0A820WME4-F1
#
_entry.id   AF-A0A820WME4-F1
#
_cell.length_a   1.000
_cell.length_b   1.000
_cell.length_c   1.000
_cell.angle_alpha   90.00
_cell.angle_beta   90.00
_cell.angle_gamma   90.00
#
_symmetry.space_group_name_H-M   'P 1'
#
loop_
_entity.id
_entity.type
_entity.pdbx_description
1 polymer ?
#
loop_
_entity_poly.entity_id
_entity_poly.type
_entity_poly.pdbx_seq_one_letter_code
_entity_poly.pdbx_strand_id
1 'polypeptide(L)' 'MPWKALPYSEQTRADEIKSNYDVRTIPELVILSPTGEVLYSNCINEVSGEGAEFFRQWYCGKYLFDNNTLAHG' A
#
# COMPACT_ATOMS: atom_id res chain seq x y z
N MET A 1 -3.02 -9.10 -15.18
CA MET A 1 -2.39 -8.54 -13.97
C MET A 1 -1.04 -9.22 -13.79
N PRO A 2 0.09 -8.49 -13.79
CA PRO A 2 1.42 -9.10 -13.72
C PRO A 2 1.85 -9.52 -12.31
N TRP A 3 1.02 -9.34 -11.28
CA TRP A 3 1.33 -9.69 -9.90
C TRP A 3 0.79 -11.05 -9.48
N LYS A 4 1.41 -11.62 -8.44
CA LYS A 4 0.92 -12.86 -7.80
C LYS A 4 -0.38 -12.56 -7.05
N ALA A 5 -1.31 -13.50 -7.12
CA ALA A 5 -2.55 -13.49 -6.35
C ALA A 5 -2.54 -14.64 -5.34
N LEU A 6 -3.27 -14.45 -4.24
CA LEU A 6 -3.55 -15.53 -3.31
C LEU A 6 -4.48 -16.56 -3.99
N PRO A 7 -4.23 -17.88 -3.87
CA PRO A 7 -5.15 -18.89 -4.38
C PRO A 7 -6.54 -18.73 -3.74
N TYR A 8 -7.60 -18.94 -4.53
CA TYR A 8 -8.98 -18.77 -4.05
C TYR A 8 -9.34 -19.67 -2.86
N SER A 9 -8.67 -20.83 -2.72
CA SER A 9 -8.86 -21.75 -1.61
C SER A 9 -8.36 -21.21 -0.27
N GLU A 10 -7.45 -20.24 -0.25
CA GLU A 10 -6.82 -19.72 0.99
C GLU A 10 -7.63 -18.56 1.62
N GLN A 11 -8.93 -18.77 1.84
CA GLN A 11 -9.84 -17.73 2.37
C GLN A 11 -9.42 -17.24 3.75
N THR A 12 -9.04 -18.14 4.67
CA THR A 12 -8.57 -17.76 6.02
C THR A 12 -7.39 -16.80 5.96
N ARG A 13 -6.41 -17.07 5.09
CA ARG A 13 -5.25 -16.21 4.92
C ARG A 13 -5.62 -14.85 4.30
N ALA A 14 -6.62 -14.82 3.42
CA ALA A 14 -7.16 -13.57 2.89
C ALA A 14 -7.78 -12.72 4.03
N ASP A 15 -8.53 -13.33 4.94
CA ASP A 15 -9.16 -12.62 6.05
C ASP A 15 -8.15 -12.16 7.11
N GLU A 16 -7.11 -12.95 7.38
CA GLU A 16 -5.96 -12.51 8.20
C GLU A 16 -5.26 -11.30 7.60
N ILE A 17 -5.01 -11.31 6.28
CA ILE A 17 -4.40 -10.16 5.58
C ILE A 17 -5.29 -8.93 5.69
N LYS A 18 -6.61 -9.06 5.45
CA LYS A 18 -7.54 -7.94 5.62
C LYS A 18 -7.50 -7.38 7.04
N SER A 19 -7.52 -8.25 8.05
CA SER A 19 -7.47 -7.82 9.44
C SER A 19 -6.15 -7.16 9.82
N ASN A 20 -5.01 -7.69 9.36
CA ASN A 20 -3.68 -7.17 9.68
C ASN A 20 -3.44 -5.77 9.10
N TYR A 21 -4.09 -5.46 7.97
CA TYR A 21 -3.96 -4.17 7.29
C TYR A 21 -5.20 -3.29 7.42
N ASP A 22 -6.12 -3.63 8.34
CA ASP A 22 -7.38 -2.91 8.62
C ASP A 22 -8.24 -2.65 7.36
N VAL A 23 -8.25 -3.60 6.42
CA VAL A 23 -9.07 -3.54 5.20
C VAL A 23 -10.52 -3.85 5.54
N ARG A 24 -11.39 -2.82 5.50
CA ARG A 24 -12.79 -2.92 5.92
C ARG A 24 -13.79 -2.96 4.77
N THR A 25 -13.44 -2.36 3.64
CA THR A 25 -14.31 -2.23 2.46
C THR A 25 -13.57 -2.62 1.21
N ILE A 26 -14.28 -3.12 0.20
CA ILE A 26 -13.70 -3.37 -1.12
C ILE A 26 -14.35 -2.47 -2.17
N PRO A 27 -13.59 -2.02 -3.19
CA PRO A 27 -12.16 -2.27 -3.36
C PRO A 27 -11.32 -1.44 -2.35
N GLU A 28 -10.14 -1.94 -1.96
CA GLU A 28 -9.12 -1.20 -1.18
C GLU A 28 -7.71 -1.55 -1.68
N LEU A 29 -6.80 -0.57 -1.63
CA LEU A 29 -5.40 -0.72 -2.00
C LEU A 29 -4.54 -0.17 -0.86
N VAL A 30 -3.62 -1.01 -0.37
CA VAL A 30 -2.67 -0.66 0.70
C VAL A 30 -1.26 -0.88 0.15
N ILE A 31 -0.40 0.12 0.33
CA ILE A 31 0.99 0.08 -0.07
C ILE A 31 1.85 -0.25 1.13
N LEU A 32 2.66 -1.30 0.99
CA LEU A 32 3.53 -1.80 2.05
C LEU A 32 5.00 -1.53 1.72
N SER A 33 5.80 -1.39 2.77
CA SER A 33 7.26 -1.44 2.69
C SER A 33 7.75 -2.88 2.50
N PRO A 34 9.02 -3.09 2.14
CA PRO A 34 9.61 -4.43 2.10
C PRO A 34 9.59 -5.18 3.44
N THR A 35 9.49 -4.46 4.56
CA THR A 35 9.38 -5.01 5.93
C THR A 35 7.94 -5.34 6.33
N GLY A 36 6.95 -4.99 5.49
CA GLY A 36 5.52 -5.24 5.75
C GLY A 36 4.81 -4.10 6.48
N GLU A 37 5.48 -2.99 6.77
CA GLU A 37 4.85 -1.80 7.36
C GLU A 37 3.99 -1.07 6.33
N VAL A 38 2.82 -0.58 6.76
CA VAL A 38 1.92 0.22 5.93
C VAL A 38 2.55 1.58 5.63
N LEU A 39 2.75 1.87 4.35
CA LEU A 39 3.21 3.16 3.86
C LEU A 39 2.04 4.09 3.58
N TYR A 40 1.04 3.56 2.87
CA TYR A 40 -0.15 4.30 2.45
C TYR A 40 -1.36 3.36 2.44
N SER A 41 -2.50 3.86 2.89
CA SER A 41 -3.78 3.14 2.90
C SER A 41 -4.81 3.84 2.00
N ASN A 42 -5.86 3.12 1.61
CA ASN A 42 -6.97 3.63 0.79
C ASN A 42 -6.56 4.34 -0.53
N CYS A 43 -5.51 3.80 -1.15
CA CYS A 43 -4.82 4.33 -2.33
C CYS A 43 -5.61 4.26 -3.65
N ILE A 44 -6.89 3.86 -3.58
CA ILE A 44 -7.69 3.62 -4.78
C ILE A 44 -8.11 4.90 -5.46
N ASN A 45 -8.40 5.96 -4.71
CA ASN A 45 -8.87 7.21 -5.29
C ASN A 45 -7.80 7.79 -6.22
N GLU A 46 -6.55 7.76 -5.79
CA GLU A 46 -5.41 8.28 -6.54
C GLU A 46 -5.12 7.42 -7.77
N VAL A 47 -5.06 6.09 -7.62
CA VAL A 47 -4.81 5.19 -8.76
C VAL A 47 -5.97 5.20 -9.76
N SER A 48 -7.20 5.40 -9.31
CA SER A 48 -8.36 5.49 -10.21
C SER A 48 -8.37 6.80 -11.01
N GLY A 49 -7.80 7.88 -10.45
CA GLY A 49 -7.70 9.17 -11.13
C GLY A 49 -6.49 9.30 -12.04
N GLU A 50 -5.29 8.94 -11.55
CA GLU A 50 -4.00 9.18 -12.22
C GLU A 50 -3.33 7.91 -12.76
N GLY A 51 -3.95 6.75 -12.55
CA GLY A 51 -3.42 5.46 -12.96
C GLY A 51 -2.30 4.94 -12.06
N ALA A 52 -1.70 3.83 -12.47
CA ALA A 52 -0.66 3.15 -11.70
C ALA A 52 0.65 3.97 -11.56
N GLU A 53 0.84 5.01 -12.37
CA GLU A 53 2.04 5.86 -12.31
C GLU A 53 2.11 6.69 -11.03
N PHE A 54 0.96 6.95 -10.39
CA PHE A 54 0.89 7.65 -9.10
C PHE A 54 1.69 6.94 -8.00
N PHE A 55 1.93 5.63 -8.13
CA PHE A 55 2.80 4.88 -7.23
C PHE A 55 4.19 5.51 -7.07
N ARG A 56 4.74 6.12 -8.13
CA ARG A 56 6.03 6.82 -8.04
C ARG A 56 5.98 8.01 -7.09
N GLN A 57 4.85 8.71 -7.00
CA GLN A 57 4.69 9.84 -6.09
C GLN A 57 4.68 9.40 -4.63
N TRP A 58 3.99 8.31 -4.29
CA TRP A 58 4.06 7.71 -2.95
C TRP A 58 5.48 7.28 -2.56
N TYR A 59 6.21 6.68 -3.51
CA TYR A 59 7.58 6.27 -3.28
C TYR A 59 8.51 7.47 -3.03
N CYS A 60 8.43 8.52 -3.85
CA CYS A 60 9.22 9.74 -3.68
C CYS A 60 8.82 10.53 -2.43
N GLY A 61 7.53 10.62 -2.12
CA GLY A 61 7.01 11.36 -0.96
C GLY A 61 7.61 10.84 0.34
N LYS A 62 7.54 9.53 0.60
CA LYS A 62 8.05 8.95 1.85
C LYS A 62 9.55 9.20 2.04
N TYR A 63 10.36 8.97 1.00
CA TYR A 63 11.81 9.23 1.07
C TYR A 63 12.18 10.71 1.19
N LEU A 64 11.39 11.64 0.64
CA LEU A 64 11.62 13.08 0.82
C LEU A 64 11.33 13.52 2.25
N PHE A 65 10.30 12.96 2.90
CA PHE A 65 10.00 13.25 4.30
C PHE A 65 11.00 12.58 5.25
N ASP A 66 11.39 11.32 5.01
CA ASP A 66 12.37 10.60 5.84
C ASP A 66 13.79 11.20 5.76
N ASN A 67 14.19 11.76 4.61
CA ASN A 67 15.52 12.37 4.46
C ASN A 67 15.60 13.83 4.94
N ASN A 68 14.46 14.51 5.14
CA ASN A 68 14.44 15.91 5.59
C ASN A 68 14.20 16.06 7.10
N THR A 69 13.82 15.00 7.80
CA THR A 69 13.74 14.96 9.27
C THR A 69 15.09 14.77 9.97
N LEU A 70 16.18 14.51 9.23
CA LEU A 70 17.55 14.45 9.76
C LEU A 70 18.34 15.76 9.59
N ALA A 71 17.74 16.83 9.05
CA ALA A 71 18.43 18.10 8.77
C ALA A 71 18.17 19.23 9.80
N HIS A 72 17.43 18.96 10.88
CA HIS A 72 17.22 19.91 11.98
C HIS A 72 17.60 19.28 13.33
N GLY A 73 18.90 19.29 13.63
CA GLY A 73 19.49 19.00 14.94
C GLY A 73 20.77 19.80 15.09
#